data_AF-A0A7C2ZSJ1-F1
#
_entry.id   AF-A0A7C2ZSJ1-F1
#
_cell.length_a   1.000
_cell.length_b   1.000
_cell.length_c   1.000
_cell.angle_alpha   90.00
_cell.angle_beta   90.00
_cell.angle_gamma   90.00
#
_symmetry.space_group_name_H-M   'P 1'
#
loop_
_entity.id
_entity.type
_entity.pdbx_description
1 polymer ?
#
loop_
_entity_poly.entity_id
_entity_poly.type
_entity_poly.pdbx_seq_one_letter_code
_entity_poly.pdbx_strand_id
1 'polypeptide(L)'
;VNNSALETPVVVRVPSEMELADDRVYIDPTLWNGELIVTFYLYGRYNPTNPRSFSTASFNSMRKVFEIMNYLKGNVPGFENAMLTGISDEPLFLNGPRIVGQDMVTFHEAIAEHIVPPGVGCAVTYMEDMNEETALFYIPYGCLRPRGLRGILVCSPHISVDQVIQPFLYQFSNAIQLGESTGRFITGVLRRGG
;
A
#
# COMPACT_ATOMS: atom_id res chain seq x y z
N VAL A 1 -4.96 -17.86 -20.95
CA VAL A 1 -3.50 -17.64 -20.86
C VAL A 1 -2.94 -18.66 -19.89
N ASN A 2 -1.86 -19.38 -20.23
CA ASN A 2 -1.24 -20.32 -19.30
C ASN A 2 -0.34 -19.51 -18.34
N ASN A 3 -0.72 -19.39 -17.08
CA ASN A 3 -0.04 -18.50 -16.12
C ASN A 3 1.38 -18.96 -15.78
N SER A 4 1.75 -20.20 -16.12
CA SER A 4 3.08 -20.76 -15.91
C SER A 4 4.21 -20.08 -16.70
N ALA A 5 3.89 -19.12 -17.58
CA ALA A 5 4.87 -18.36 -18.37
C ALA A 5 5.15 -16.95 -17.81
N LEU A 6 4.41 -16.51 -16.79
CA LEU A 6 4.60 -15.19 -16.17
C LEU A 6 5.28 -15.40 -14.80
N GLU A 7 6.62 -15.38 -14.78
CA GLU A 7 7.39 -15.35 -13.53
C GLU A 7 7.48 -13.93 -12.94
N THR A 8 7.18 -12.91 -13.76
CA THR A 8 7.29 -11.50 -13.42
C THR A 8 6.02 -10.71 -13.81
N PRO A 9 5.70 -9.64 -13.06
CA PRO A 9 4.62 -8.72 -13.42
C PRO A 9 4.82 -8.16 -14.82
N VAL A 10 3.77 -8.19 -15.65
CA VAL A 10 3.78 -7.54 -16.96
C VAL A 10 3.28 -6.11 -16.81
N VAL A 11 4.05 -5.16 -17.32
CA VAL A 11 3.67 -3.75 -17.34
C VAL A 11 3.17 -3.38 -18.73
N VAL A 12 1.91 -2.95 -18.81
CA VAL A 12 1.31 -2.42 -20.04
C VAL A 12 1.22 -0.91 -19.92
N ARG A 13 1.81 -0.19 -20.87
CA ARG A 13 1.63 1.26 -20.97
C ARG A 13 0.29 1.57 -21.63
N VAL A 14 -0.48 2.46 -21.01
CA VAL A 14 -1.77 2.91 -21.51
C VAL A 14 -1.73 4.38 -21.96
N PRO A 15 -2.61 4.80 -22.87
CA PRO A 15 -2.66 6.18 -23.33
C PRO A 15 -2.96 7.15 -22.18
N SER A 16 -2.43 8.38 -22.25
CA SER A 16 -2.58 9.39 -21.21
C SER A 16 -4.04 9.85 -21.03
N GLU A 17 -4.88 9.68 -22.06
CA GLU A 17 -6.32 9.93 -22.03
C GLU A 17 -7.06 9.02 -21.04
N MET A 18 -6.42 7.95 -20.58
CA MET A 18 -6.96 7.10 -19.51
C MET A 18 -6.88 7.74 -18.12
N GLU A 19 -6.20 8.86 -17.95
CA GLU A 19 -6.14 9.63 -16.70
C GLU A 19 -5.70 8.81 -15.47
N LEU A 20 -4.76 7.87 -15.65
CA LEU A 20 -4.13 7.16 -14.55
C LEU A 20 -3.06 8.02 -13.88
N ALA A 21 -2.74 7.74 -12.61
CA ALA A 21 -1.66 8.42 -11.88
C ALA A 21 -0.30 8.21 -12.54
N ASP A 22 -0.16 7.07 -13.19
CA ASP A 22 1.02 6.57 -13.87
C ASP A 22 0.50 5.87 -15.12
N ASP A 23 1.15 6.06 -16.26
CA ASP A 23 0.72 5.55 -17.58
C ASP A 23 0.82 4.03 -17.69
N ARG A 24 0.83 3.32 -16.56
CA ARG A 24 1.10 1.90 -16.40
C ARG A 24 -0.07 1.17 -15.77
N VAL A 25 -0.36 0.00 -16.33
CA VAL A 25 -1.20 -1.04 -15.74
C VAL A 25 -0.31 -2.25 -15.48
N TYR A 26 -0.40 -2.79 -14.26
CA TYR A 26 0.37 -3.94 -13.81
C TYR A 26 -0.49 -5.19 -13.91
N ILE A 27 0.05 -6.25 -14.50
CA ILE A 27 -0.64 -7.52 -14.71
C ILE A 27 0.16 -8.60 -13.99
N ASP A 28 -0.43 -9.14 -12.93
CA ASP A 28 0.18 -10.13 -12.06
C ASP A 28 -0.53 -11.48 -12.21
N PRO A 29 0.23 -12.59 -12.32
CA PRO A 29 -0.37 -13.92 -12.30
C PRO A 29 -0.92 -14.24 -10.90
N THR A 30 -1.97 -15.05 -10.86
CA THR A 30 -2.47 -15.64 -9.62
C THR A 30 -2.09 -17.12 -9.50
N LEU A 31 -2.42 -17.72 -8.35
CA LEU A 31 -2.30 -19.17 -8.14
C LEU A 31 -3.20 -19.99 -9.06
N TRP A 32 -4.27 -19.39 -9.60
CA TRP A 32 -5.23 -20.08 -10.47
C TRP A 32 -4.86 -19.88 -11.92
N ASN A 33 -4.80 -20.97 -12.69
CA ASN A 33 -4.39 -20.90 -14.08
C ASN A 33 -5.43 -20.14 -14.92
N GLY A 34 -4.96 -19.14 -15.68
CA GLY A 34 -5.81 -18.30 -16.52
C GLY A 34 -6.44 -17.10 -15.80
N GLU A 35 -6.20 -16.94 -14.50
CA GLU A 35 -6.64 -15.77 -13.74
C GLU A 35 -5.48 -14.81 -13.48
N LEU A 36 -5.71 -13.53 -13.76
CA LEU A 36 -4.74 -12.45 -13.66
C LEU A 36 -5.31 -11.34 -12.77
N ILE A 37 -4.44 -10.69 -12.00
CA ILE A 37 -4.76 -9.47 -11.29
C ILE A 37 -4.28 -8.29 -12.14
N VAL A 38 -5.16 -7.32 -12.34
CA VAL A 38 -4.86 -6.08 -13.07
C VAL A 38 -4.90 -4.93 -12.09
N THR A 39 -3.74 -4.35 -11.80
CA THR A 39 -3.59 -3.24 -10.85
C THR A 39 -3.28 -1.95 -11.59
N PHE A 40 -3.92 -0.85 -11.18
CA PHE A 40 -3.69 0.48 -11.71
C PHE A 40 -3.91 1.52 -10.62
N TYR A 41 -3.30 2.69 -10.77
CA TYR A 41 -3.39 3.76 -9.79
C TYR A 41 -4.15 4.96 -10.38
N LEU A 42 -5.09 5.51 -9.62
CA LEU A 42 -5.79 6.74 -9.97
C LEU A 42 -5.05 7.94 -9.38
N TYR A 43 -5.14 9.09 -10.05
CA TYR A 43 -4.59 10.35 -9.50
C TYR A 43 -5.06 10.60 -8.06
N GLY A 44 -4.11 11.00 -7.20
CA GLY A 44 -4.32 11.33 -5.79
C GLY A 44 -5.09 12.64 -5.54
N ARG A 45 -6.24 12.82 -6.19
CA ARG A 45 -7.13 13.99 -6.02
C ARG A 45 -8.21 13.77 -4.94
N TYR A 46 -8.31 12.55 -4.42
CA TYR A 46 -9.32 12.17 -3.46
C TYR A 46 -8.79 12.25 -2.03
N ASN A 47 -9.60 12.77 -1.12
CA ASN A 47 -9.30 12.79 0.30
C ASN A 47 -9.99 11.61 0.99
N PRO A 48 -9.25 10.58 1.43
CA PRO A 48 -9.84 9.39 2.02
C PRO A 48 -10.48 9.61 3.40
N THR A 49 -10.22 10.75 4.04
CA THR A 49 -10.85 11.13 5.32
C THR A 49 -12.18 11.86 5.13
N ASN A 50 -12.56 12.19 3.89
CA ASN A 50 -13.83 12.82 3.57
C ASN A 50 -14.77 11.78 2.93
N PRO A 51 -15.91 11.42 3.58
CA PRO A 51 -16.82 10.39 3.09
C PRO A 51 -17.36 10.64 1.66
N ARG A 52 -17.60 11.91 1.30
CA ARG A 52 -18.04 12.27 -0.05
C ARG A 52 -16.93 12.01 -1.07
N SER A 53 -15.70 12.38 -0.75
CA SER A 53 -14.56 12.15 -1.63
C SER A 53 -14.26 10.66 -1.79
N PHE A 54 -14.36 9.88 -0.72
CA PHE A 54 -14.25 8.41 -0.75
C PHE A 54 -15.32 7.77 -1.65
N SER A 55 -16.58 8.19 -1.52
CA SER A 55 -17.68 7.68 -2.35
C SER A 55 -17.44 7.99 -3.83
N THR A 56 -17.05 9.23 -4.15
CA THR A 56 -16.71 9.62 -5.52
C THR A 56 -15.55 8.80 -6.09
N ALA A 57 -14.50 8.57 -5.30
CA ALA A 57 -13.36 7.74 -5.70
C ALA A 57 -13.79 6.31 -6.01
N SER A 58 -14.67 5.74 -5.19
CA SER A 58 -15.18 4.38 -5.38
C SER A 58 -15.92 4.24 -6.71
N PHE A 59 -16.87 5.12 -7.00
CA PHE A 59 -17.58 5.11 -8.29
C PHE A 59 -16.64 5.30 -9.49
N ASN A 60 -15.69 6.22 -9.38
CA ASN A 60 -14.74 6.49 -10.46
C ASN A 60 -13.76 5.33 -10.69
N SER A 61 -13.34 4.65 -9.63
CA SER A 61 -12.50 3.45 -9.73
C SER A 61 -13.21 2.31 -10.43
N MET A 62 -14.48 2.05 -10.09
CA MET A 62 -15.30 1.05 -10.76
C MET A 62 -15.51 1.37 -12.24
N ARG A 63 -15.76 2.62 -12.59
CA ARG A 63 -15.83 3.05 -14.00
C ARG A 63 -14.52 2.79 -14.73
N LYS A 64 -13.39 3.10 -14.08
CA LYS A 64 -12.06 2.92 -14.68
C LYS A 64 -11.73 1.45 -14.95
N VAL A 65 -12.19 0.53 -14.11
CA VAL A 65 -12.03 -0.93 -14.37
C VAL A 65 -12.57 -1.30 -15.75
N PHE A 66 -13.77 -0.83 -16.12
CA PHE A 66 -14.35 -1.16 -17.44
C PHE A 66 -13.59 -0.51 -18.60
N GLU A 67 -13.09 0.71 -18.42
CA GLU A 67 -12.26 1.38 -19.43
C GLU A 67 -10.95 0.64 -19.68
N ILE A 68 -10.25 0.25 -18.62
CA ILE A 68 -9.02 -0.54 -18.70
C ILE A 68 -9.31 -1.91 -19.31
N MET A 69 -10.36 -2.59 -18.86
CA MET A 69 -10.75 -3.88 -19.42
C MET A 69 -10.98 -3.79 -20.93
N ASN A 70 -11.78 -2.82 -21.38
CA ASN A 70 -12.04 -2.62 -22.81
C ASN A 70 -10.75 -2.34 -23.61
N TYR A 71 -9.85 -1.53 -23.03
CA TYR A 71 -8.56 -1.27 -23.64
C TYR A 71 -7.70 -2.53 -23.76
N LEU A 72 -7.56 -3.30 -22.69
CA LEU A 72 -6.78 -4.53 -22.69
C LEU A 72 -7.32 -5.52 -23.73
N LYS A 73 -8.66 -5.73 -23.79
CA LYS A 73 -9.28 -6.61 -24.80
C LYS A 73 -9.01 -6.18 -26.25
N GLY A 74 -8.90 -4.87 -26.49
CA GLY A 74 -8.68 -4.32 -27.83
C GLY A 74 -7.22 -4.20 -28.24
N ASN A 75 -6.28 -4.18 -27.29
CA ASN A 75 -4.89 -3.79 -27.55
C ASN A 75 -3.83 -4.76 -27.03
N VAL A 76 -4.18 -5.67 -26.12
CA VAL A 76 -3.23 -6.60 -25.50
C VAL A 76 -3.51 -8.04 -25.94
N PRO A 77 -2.56 -8.69 -26.65
CA PRO A 77 -2.72 -10.08 -27.07
C PRO A 77 -3.01 -11.02 -25.89
N GLY A 78 -4.02 -11.88 -26.05
CA GLY A 78 -4.45 -12.83 -25.02
C GLY A 78 -5.58 -12.32 -24.11
N PHE A 79 -5.94 -11.03 -24.19
CA PHE A 79 -7.07 -10.46 -23.46
C PHE A 79 -8.39 -10.47 -24.26
N GLU A 80 -8.40 -10.88 -25.52
CA GLU A 80 -9.54 -10.73 -26.44
C GLU A 80 -10.82 -11.37 -25.86
N ASN A 81 -10.65 -12.53 -25.21
CA ASN A 81 -11.73 -13.27 -24.56
C ASN A 81 -11.70 -13.19 -23.03
N ALA A 82 -10.93 -12.26 -22.46
CA ALA A 82 -10.85 -12.10 -21.01
C ALA A 82 -12.22 -11.73 -20.42
N MET A 83 -12.48 -12.22 -19.22
CA MET A 83 -13.71 -11.94 -18.47
C MET A 83 -13.33 -11.38 -17.10
N LEU A 84 -14.10 -10.39 -16.64
CA LEU A 84 -13.94 -9.85 -15.30
C LEU A 84 -14.54 -10.84 -14.29
N THR A 85 -13.68 -11.47 -13.48
CA THR A 85 -14.09 -12.43 -12.44
C THR A 85 -14.43 -11.74 -11.12
N GLY A 86 -13.78 -10.61 -10.84
CA GLY A 86 -14.00 -9.82 -9.64
C GLY A 86 -13.31 -8.46 -9.70
N ILE A 87 -13.68 -7.59 -8.76
CA ILE A 87 -13.03 -6.31 -8.48
C ILE A 87 -12.86 -6.17 -6.97
N SER A 88 -11.90 -5.36 -6.52
CA SER A 88 -11.87 -4.95 -5.11
C SER A 88 -13.13 -4.16 -4.76
N ASP A 89 -13.73 -4.47 -3.61
CA ASP A 89 -14.97 -3.83 -3.13
C ASP A 89 -14.78 -2.33 -2.88
N GLU A 90 -13.57 -1.93 -2.47
CA GLU A 90 -13.22 -0.54 -2.14
C GLU A 90 -11.90 -0.14 -2.81
N PRO A 91 -11.77 1.14 -3.22
CA PRO A 91 -10.49 1.66 -3.68
C PRO A 91 -9.48 1.69 -2.52
N LEU A 92 -8.28 1.17 -2.77
CA LEU A 92 -7.20 1.23 -1.79
C LEU A 92 -6.56 2.62 -1.79
N PHE A 93 -6.65 3.30 -0.64
CA PHE A 93 -5.94 4.55 -0.41
C PHE A 93 -4.63 4.29 0.31
N LEU A 94 -3.52 4.42 -0.42
CA LEU A 94 -2.17 4.24 0.13
C LEU A 94 -1.81 5.30 1.18
N ASN A 95 -2.44 6.48 1.12
CA ASN A 95 -2.33 7.59 2.08
C ASN A 95 -3.65 7.83 2.84
N GLY A 96 -4.25 6.73 3.31
CA GLY A 96 -5.56 6.68 3.97
C GLY A 96 -5.64 7.33 5.36
N PRO A 97 -6.75 7.11 6.07
CA PRO A 97 -6.87 7.45 7.48
C PRO A 97 -5.79 6.72 8.31
N ARG A 98 -5.39 7.33 9.42
CA ARG A 98 -4.44 6.78 10.38
C ARG A 98 -4.96 6.91 11.80
N ILE A 99 -4.54 5.99 12.65
CA ILE A 99 -4.79 6.05 14.09
C ILE A 99 -3.73 6.96 14.71
N VAL A 100 -4.17 8.04 15.35
CA VAL A 100 -3.27 9.01 15.98
C VAL A 100 -2.66 8.38 17.23
N GLY A 101 -1.33 8.27 17.21
CA GLY A 101 -0.54 7.70 18.28
C GLY A 101 -0.21 8.69 19.40
N GLN A 102 0.55 8.20 20.38
CA GLN A 102 1.22 9.06 21.35
C GLN A 102 2.33 9.86 20.69
N ASP A 103 3.08 9.20 19.81
CA ASP A 103 4.12 9.80 18.97
C ASP A 103 3.71 9.73 17.50
N MET A 104 4.42 10.45 16.64
CA MET A 104 4.28 10.41 15.19
C MET A 104 5.65 10.49 14.57
N VAL A 105 5.90 9.69 13.53
CA VAL A 105 7.11 9.77 12.71
C VAL A 105 6.80 10.52 11.42
N THR A 106 7.62 11.51 11.09
CA THR A 106 7.53 12.25 9.83
C THR A 106 8.59 11.79 8.83
N PHE A 107 8.32 11.96 7.53
CA PHE A 107 9.24 11.67 6.44
C PHE A 107 10.56 12.42 6.62
N HIS A 108 10.49 13.67 7.06
CA HIS A 108 11.69 14.48 7.29
C HIS A 108 12.58 13.87 8.38
N GLU A 109 12.02 13.53 9.54
CA GLU A 109 12.80 12.94 10.65
C GLU A 109 13.33 11.54 10.30
N ALA A 110 12.52 10.71 9.63
CA ALA A 110 12.82 9.30 9.43
C ALA A 110 13.71 9.03 8.21
N ILE A 111 13.46 9.74 7.12
CA ILE A 111 14.11 9.52 5.82
C ILE A 111 15.10 10.63 5.52
N ALA A 112 14.73 11.90 5.66
CA ALA A 112 15.62 13.00 5.25
C ALA A 112 16.77 13.25 6.26
N GLU A 113 16.49 13.13 7.56
CA GLU A 113 17.47 13.40 8.62
C GLU A 113 17.97 12.14 9.35
N HIS A 114 17.26 11.01 9.22
CA HIS A 114 17.55 9.76 9.92
C HIS A 114 17.73 9.91 11.44
N ILE A 115 16.96 10.79 12.07
CA ILE A 115 17.07 11.09 13.51
C ILE A 115 16.11 10.28 14.39
N VAL A 116 15.22 9.49 13.79
CA VAL A 116 14.30 8.62 14.55
C VAL A 116 15.10 7.49 15.20
N PRO A 117 15.10 7.36 16.55
CA PRO A 117 15.87 6.34 17.22
C PRO A 117 15.29 4.93 17.01
N PRO A 118 16.07 3.86 17.24
CA PRO A 118 15.60 2.49 17.18
C PRO A 118 14.32 2.27 18.00
N GLY A 119 13.31 1.71 17.33
CA GLY A 119 11.97 1.53 17.89
C GLY A 119 11.56 0.07 18.00
N VAL A 120 10.25 -0.16 18.05
CA VAL A 120 9.65 -1.50 18.07
C VAL A 120 9.74 -2.15 16.70
N GLY A 121 9.59 -1.37 15.63
CA GLY A 121 9.68 -1.83 14.25
C GLY A 121 10.78 -1.14 13.49
N CYS A 122 11.14 -1.74 12.36
CA CYS A 122 11.97 -1.15 11.33
C CYS A 122 11.24 -1.40 10.01
N ALA A 123 11.19 -0.41 9.13
CA ALA A 123 10.58 -0.51 7.83
C ALA A 123 11.58 -0.04 6.78
N VAL A 124 11.45 -0.64 5.60
CA VAL A 124 12.38 -0.47 4.49
C VAL A 124 11.58 -0.04 3.27
N THR A 125 12.02 0.98 2.57
CA THR A 125 11.39 1.43 1.33
C THR A 125 12.41 1.63 0.23
N TYR A 126 11.98 1.46 -1.02
CA TYR A 126 12.76 1.78 -2.19
C TYR A 126 12.22 3.08 -2.79
N MET A 127 13.09 4.07 -2.99
CA MET A 127 12.72 5.37 -3.54
C MET A 127 13.51 5.63 -4.81
N GLU A 128 13.01 5.14 -5.94
CA GLU A 128 13.59 5.35 -7.28
C GLU A 128 13.90 6.83 -7.55
N ASP A 129 12.99 7.73 -7.16
CA ASP A 129 13.10 9.17 -7.41
C ASP A 129 14.20 9.87 -6.58
N MET A 130 14.64 9.28 -5.48
CA MET A 130 15.67 9.87 -4.60
C MET A 130 17.08 9.32 -4.88
N ASN A 131 17.23 8.39 -5.84
CA ASN A 131 18.49 7.73 -6.17
C ASN A 131 19.14 7.04 -4.94
N GLU A 132 18.33 6.68 -3.94
CA GLU A 132 18.75 5.94 -2.75
C GLU A 132 18.42 4.46 -2.95
N GLU A 133 19.44 3.60 -2.83
CA GLU A 133 19.30 2.15 -3.07
C GLU A 133 18.26 1.50 -2.16
N THR A 134 17.97 2.09 -0.99
CA THR A 134 16.95 1.68 -0.01
C THR A 134 16.96 2.66 1.17
N ALA A 135 15.82 3.22 1.57
CA ALA A 135 15.70 4.01 2.80
C ALA A 135 15.13 3.17 3.94
N LEU A 136 15.78 3.24 5.11
CA LEU A 136 15.41 2.50 6.31
C LEU A 136 14.98 3.48 7.41
N PHE A 137 13.86 3.19 8.08
CA PHE A 137 13.39 3.99 9.20
C PHE A 137 12.83 3.15 10.34
N TYR A 138 12.96 3.67 11.56
CA TYR A 138 12.46 3.02 12.77
C TYR A 138 11.05 3.48 13.12
N ILE A 139 10.30 2.60 13.79
CA ILE A 139 8.93 2.86 14.25
C ILE A 139 8.93 2.84 15.79
N PRO A 140 8.89 4.02 16.45
CA PRO A 140 8.82 4.13 17.90
C PRO A 140 7.57 3.48 18.49
N TYR A 141 7.66 3.05 19.76
CA TYR A 141 6.54 2.42 20.47
C TYR A 141 5.30 3.32 20.53
N GLY A 142 5.47 4.64 20.73
CA GLY A 142 4.35 5.57 20.81
C GLY A 142 3.56 5.72 19.51
N CYS A 143 4.15 5.39 18.35
CA CYS A 143 3.43 5.35 17.07
C CYS A 143 2.40 4.20 17.01
N LEU A 144 2.65 3.14 17.77
CA LEU A 144 1.77 1.96 17.86
C LEU A 144 0.69 2.10 18.93
N ARG A 145 0.82 3.09 19.83
CA ARG A 145 -0.10 3.32 20.95
C ARG A 145 -1.14 4.37 20.60
N PRO A 146 -2.41 4.00 20.38
CA PRO A 146 -3.44 4.99 20.09
C PRO A 146 -3.62 5.96 21.26
N ARG A 147 -3.73 7.25 20.93
CA ARG A 147 -3.98 8.30 21.93
C ARG A 147 -5.32 8.05 22.64
N GLY A 148 -5.30 8.08 23.97
CA GLY A 148 -6.50 7.90 24.79
C GLY A 148 -6.92 6.44 25.03
N LEU A 149 -6.26 5.46 24.40
CA LEU A 149 -6.52 4.03 24.65
C LEU A 149 -5.39 3.41 25.49
N ARG A 150 -5.75 2.38 26.26
CA ARG A 150 -4.81 1.61 27.09
C ARG A 150 -4.95 0.12 26.77
N GLY A 151 -3.85 -0.63 26.88
CA GLY A 151 -3.83 -2.08 26.65
C GLY A 151 -4.02 -2.50 25.19
N ILE A 152 -3.93 -1.56 24.23
CA ILE A 152 -4.09 -1.81 22.80
C ILE A 152 -2.87 -1.26 22.06
N LEU A 153 -2.37 -2.05 21.11
CA LEU A 153 -1.40 -1.63 20.11
C LEU A 153 -2.00 -1.80 18.72
N VAL A 154 -1.65 -0.89 17.82
CA VAL A 154 -1.99 -0.96 16.40
C VAL A 154 -0.73 -1.36 15.64
N CYS A 155 -0.79 -2.48 14.92
CA CYS A 155 0.33 -3.05 14.17
C CYS A 155 -0.06 -3.19 12.70
N SER A 156 -0.58 -2.11 12.12
CA SER A 156 -1.04 -2.06 10.73
C SER A 156 -0.39 -0.89 10.00
N PRO A 157 -0.54 -0.78 8.66
CA PRO A 157 -0.11 0.41 7.93
C PRO A 157 -0.78 1.71 8.42
N HIS A 158 -1.87 1.63 9.20
CA HIS A 158 -2.60 2.78 9.73
C HIS A 158 -2.05 3.32 11.07
N ILE A 159 -0.81 3.03 11.42
CA ILE A 159 -0.14 3.60 12.61
C ILE A 159 0.16 5.09 12.45
N SER A 160 0.62 5.71 13.54
CA SER A 160 0.91 7.14 13.61
C SER A 160 2.21 7.49 12.88
N VAL A 161 2.11 7.63 11.55
CA VAL A 161 3.15 8.12 10.66
C VAL A 161 2.57 9.19 9.73
N ASP A 162 3.43 9.97 9.09
CA ASP A 162 2.97 10.91 8.08
C ASP A 162 2.39 10.22 6.83
N GLN A 163 1.70 11.01 6.00
CA GLN A 163 1.01 10.48 4.82
C GLN A 163 1.96 10.04 3.71
N VAL A 164 3.22 10.47 3.75
CA VAL A 164 4.24 10.12 2.76
C VAL A 164 4.87 8.77 3.11
N ILE A 165 5.09 8.49 4.40
CA ILE A 165 5.59 7.21 4.90
C ILE A 165 4.53 6.11 4.82
N GLN A 166 3.27 6.45 5.08
CA GLN A 166 2.19 5.45 5.21
C GLN A 166 2.10 4.45 4.03
N PRO A 167 2.19 4.87 2.75
CA PRO A 167 2.25 3.94 1.60
C PRO A 167 3.31 2.85 1.72
N PHE A 168 4.49 3.16 2.27
CA PHE A 168 5.57 2.19 2.41
C PHE A 168 5.23 1.07 3.38
N LEU A 169 4.38 1.35 4.37
CA LEU A 169 3.94 0.33 5.33
C LEU A 169 2.95 -0.67 4.72
N TYR A 170 2.31 -0.36 3.59
CA TYR A 170 1.47 -1.32 2.85
C TYR A 170 2.28 -2.38 2.10
N GLN A 171 3.60 -2.19 1.95
CA GLN A 171 4.46 -3.26 1.45
C GLN A 171 4.37 -4.46 2.39
N PHE A 172 4.10 -5.63 1.83
CA PHE A 172 3.78 -6.84 2.60
C PHE A 172 4.90 -7.22 3.59
N SER A 173 6.16 -7.03 3.19
CA SER A 173 7.34 -7.19 4.04
C SER A 173 7.29 -6.31 5.29
N ASN A 174 7.02 -5.00 5.12
CA ASN A 174 6.93 -4.05 6.22
C ASN A 174 5.74 -4.35 7.13
N ALA A 175 4.59 -4.72 6.56
CA ALA A 175 3.40 -5.09 7.34
C ALA A 175 3.64 -6.32 8.22
N ILE A 176 4.24 -7.39 7.67
CA ILE A 176 4.61 -8.59 8.43
C ILE A 176 5.63 -8.25 9.51
N GLN A 177 6.70 -7.54 9.13
CA GLN A 177 7.79 -7.18 10.05
C GLN A 177 7.27 -6.36 11.23
N LEU A 178 6.37 -5.41 10.99
CA LEU A 178 5.77 -4.60 12.04
C LEU A 178 4.95 -5.47 13.02
N GLY A 179 4.14 -6.38 12.49
CA GLY A 179 3.36 -7.33 13.29
C GLY A 179 4.26 -8.23 14.15
N GLU A 180 5.25 -8.86 13.53
CA GLU A 180 6.20 -9.74 14.21
C GLU A 180 7.01 -8.99 15.28
N SER A 181 7.58 -7.84 14.93
CA SER A 181 8.44 -7.08 15.84
C SER A 181 7.65 -6.58 17.05
N THR A 182 6.39 -6.18 16.85
CA THR A 182 5.52 -5.79 17.96
C THR A 182 5.17 -6.97 18.86
N GLY A 183 4.85 -8.13 18.28
CA GLY A 183 4.58 -9.36 19.04
C GLY A 183 5.78 -9.80 19.89
N ARG A 184 6.99 -9.74 19.31
CA ARG A 184 8.24 -10.01 20.03
C ARG A 184 8.47 -9.01 21.17
N PHE A 185 8.26 -7.71 20.91
CA PHE A 185 8.38 -6.66 21.91
C PHE A 185 7.46 -6.89 23.11
N ILE A 186 6.16 -7.11 22.87
CA ILE A 186 5.19 -7.37 23.94
C ILE A 186 5.52 -8.64 24.71
N THR A 187 5.91 -9.72 24.02
CA THR A 187 6.35 -10.95 24.70
C THR A 187 7.54 -10.70 25.62
N GLY A 188 8.50 -9.88 25.18
CA GLY A 188 9.65 -9.46 25.99
C GLY A 188 9.25 -8.66 27.23
N VAL A 189 8.31 -7.71 27.09
CA VAL A 189 7.77 -6.92 28.21
C VAL A 189 7.06 -7.82 29.22
N LEU A 190 6.16 -8.69 28.75
CA LEU A 190 5.39 -9.59 29.63
C LEU A 190 6.29 -10.59 30.38
N ARG A 191 7.31 -11.14 29.72
CA ARG A 191 8.26 -12.09 30.35
C ARG A 191 9.13 -11.44 31.42
N ARG A 192 9.34 -10.12 31.34
CA ARG A 192 10.15 -9.37 32.32
C ARG A 192 9.33 -8.90 33.53
N GLY A 193 8.06 -9.31 33.63
CA GLY A 193 7.19 -8.96 34.76
C GLY A 193 6.78 -7.49 34.74
N GLY A 194 6.28 -7.02 33.59
CA GLY A 194 5.79 -5.65 33.40
C GLY A 194 4.81 -5.17 34.47
#